data_AF-A0A182P5Z3-F1
#
_entry.id   AF-A0A182P5Z3-F1
#
_cell.length_a   1.000
_cell.length_b   1.000
_cell.length_c   1.000
_cell.angle_alpha   90.00
_cell.angle_beta   90.00
_cell.angle_gamma   90.00
#
_symmetry.space_group_name_H-M   'P 1'
#
loop_
_entity.id
_entity.type
_entity.pdbx_description
1 polymer ?
#
loop_
_entity_poly.entity_id
_entity_poly.type
_entity_poly.pdbx_seq_one_letter_code
_entity_poly.pdbx_strand_id
1 'polypeptide(L)'
;MDKVELELGQTILLELEEECLLGELQHVGSDRSFIRLANVRDMITKETYGTQTYYNSEIRNIQIIASDKAKMQSTSLSAKNPASSTKTNQLTLEKLHDTLEQINNYVFICQTDVKYHDSIKYLKKQRLLSIAMEGIEHGRHSSSPSLLSIGTQDSIYIFDIIWMKITEEMRELLCHDRYRRVVHNGRLVKDVLQHKFGVTLGNCFDIMVAHIAIHKSTGKTLEEDYSLQACVQSYLNLPEKFFDLNVTFSDRPLSDMARKEAAKHVAFLLPLQDFFIHEIMLEPFYSSCSKYLQSLSRNPDFINSLADLRNKDCEAIEAVGPVKLGVNVELLDVGDEKNEQTDG
;
A
#
# COMPACT_ATOMS: atom_id res chain seq x y z
N MET A 1 -5.39 20.68 21.79
CA MET A 1 -5.09 21.03 20.39
C MET A 1 -3.60 21.34 20.26
N ASP A 2 -2.83 20.35 19.82
CA ASP A 2 -1.43 20.56 19.45
C ASP A 2 -1.33 21.38 18.14
N LYS A 3 -0.14 21.92 17.90
CA LYS A 3 0.20 23.03 16.98
C LYS A 3 -0.08 22.74 15.50
N VAL A 4 -1.34 22.67 15.09
CA VAL A 4 -1.71 22.74 13.67
C VAL A 4 -1.91 24.22 13.31
N GLU A 5 -1.12 24.72 12.35
CA GLU A 5 -1.36 26.01 11.71
C GLU A 5 -2.44 25.83 10.65
N LEU A 6 -3.60 26.44 10.87
CA LEU A 6 -4.75 26.34 9.99
C LEU A 6 -4.81 27.60 9.11
N GLU A 7 -4.84 27.43 7.78
CA GLU A 7 -5.00 28.53 6.84
C GLU A 7 -6.42 28.56 6.27
N LEU A 8 -6.98 29.76 6.12
CA LEU A 8 -8.31 29.94 5.52
C LEU A 8 -8.31 29.43 4.07
N GLY A 9 -9.33 28.66 3.71
CA GLY A 9 -9.47 28.03 2.40
C GLY A 9 -8.89 26.63 2.29
N GLN A 10 -8.25 26.12 3.35
CA GLN A 10 -7.79 24.72 3.38
C GLN A 10 -8.96 23.76 3.53
N THR A 11 -8.90 22.62 2.83
CA THR A 11 -9.83 21.53 3.09
C THR A 11 -9.33 20.75 4.31
N ILE A 12 -10.18 20.62 5.33
CA ILE A 12 -9.87 19.91 6.56
C ILE A 12 -10.87 18.78 6.82
N LEU A 13 -10.38 17.69 7.40
CA LEU A 13 -11.16 16.63 8.00
C LEU A 13 -11.27 16.89 9.49
N LEU A 14 -12.49 17.03 9.98
CA LEU A 14 -12.85 17.14 11.38
C LEU A 14 -13.33 15.79 11.90
N GLU A 15 -12.71 15.32 12.98
CA GLU A 15 -13.17 14.14 13.72
C GLU A 15 -13.93 14.60 14.97
N LEU A 16 -15.20 14.27 15.06
CA LEU A 16 -16.06 14.44 16.23
C LEU A 16 -16.17 13.12 17.00
N GLU A 17 -16.98 13.08 18.06
CA GLU A 17 -17.19 11.85 18.84
C GLU A 17 -17.90 10.73 18.05
N GLU A 18 -18.86 11.09 17.20
CA GLU A 18 -19.68 10.12 16.46
C GLU A 18 -19.63 10.32 14.93
N GLU A 19 -18.98 11.37 14.43
CA GLU A 19 -19.00 11.78 13.02
C GLU A 19 -17.62 12.19 12.50
N CYS A 20 -17.37 11.95 11.22
CA CYS A 20 -16.17 12.39 10.51
C CYS A 20 -16.58 13.31 9.36
N LEU A 21 -16.22 14.58 9.43
CA LEU A 21 -16.73 15.63 8.56
C LEU A 21 -15.62 16.25 7.73
N LEU A 22 -15.84 16.40 6.43
CA LEU A 22 -14.91 17.04 5.52
C LEU A 22 -15.45 18.40 5.11
N GLY A 23 -14.66 19.46 5.20
CA GLY A 23 -15.10 20.80 4.81
C GLY A 23 -13.96 21.79 4.59
N GLU A 24 -14.26 22.90 3.91
CA GLU A 24 -13.31 23.98 3.62
C GLU A 24 -13.32 25.01 4.74
N LEU A 25 -12.15 25.31 5.30
CA LEU A 25 -11.99 26.21 6.43
C LEU A 25 -12.30 27.65 6.05
N GLN A 26 -13.41 28.19 6.56
CA GLN A 26 -13.87 29.54 6.26
C GLN A 26 -13.46 30.55 7.33
N HIS A 27 -13.49 30.15 8.61
CA HIS A 27 -13.15 31.03 9.72
C HIS A 27 -12.66 30.25 10.93
N VAL A 28 -11.67 30.79 11.63
CA VAL A 28 -11.20 30.30 12.93
C VAL A 28 -11.42 31.42 13.94
N GLY A 29 -12.09 31.14 15.07
CA GLY A 29 -12.23 32.11 16.15
C GLY A 29 -10.87 32.62 16.65
N SER A 30 -10.81 33.87 17.11
CA SER A 30 -9.55 34.54 17.50
C SER A 30 -8.74 33.80 18.58
N ASP A 31 -9.40 32.94 19.34
CA ASP A 31 -8.88 32.08 20.41
C ASP A 31 -8.95 30.57 20.07
N ARG A 32 -9.27 30.21 18.82
CA ARG A 32 -9.58 28.84 18.38
C ARG A 32 -10.75 28.20 19.15
N SER A 33 -11.69 29.00 19.66
CA SER A 33 -12.90 28.50 20.34
C SER A 33 -13.85 27.75 19.41
N PHE A 34 -13.92 28.16 18.14
CA PHE A 34 -14.73 27.50 17.13
C PHE A 34 -14.09 27.61 15.74
N ILE A 35 -14.49 26.69 14.88
CA ILE A 35 -14.09 26.61 13.49
C ILE A 35 -15.36 26.60 12.64
N ARG A 36 -15.37 27.40 11.58
CA ARG A 36 -16.46 27.41 10.59
C ARG A 36 -15.98 26.78 9.30
N LEU A 37 -16.73 25.77 8.85
CA LEU A 37 -16.47 25.05 7.61
C LEU A 37 -17.56 25.32 6.58
N ALA A 38 -17.17 25.45 5.32
CA ALA A 38 -18.04 25.47 4.16
C ALA A 38 -17.99 24.12 3.42
N ASN A 39 -19.03 23.82 2.64
CA ASN A 39 -19.15 22.58 1.87
C ASN A 39 -18.98 21.31 2.72
N VAL A 40 -19.48 21.35 3.97
CA VAL A 40 -19.34 20.25 4.92
C VAL A 40 -20.06 19.01 4.42
N ARG A 41 -19.35 17.89 4.39
CA ARG A 41 -19.87 16.59 4.03
C ARG A 41 -19.51 15.58 5.12
N ASP A 42 -20.48 14.78 5.52
CA ASP A 42 -20.24 13.62 6.36
C ASP A 42 -19.64 12.47 5.54
N MET A 43 -18.52 11.96 6.01
CA MET A 43 -17.83 10.84 5.39
C MET A 43 -18.54 9.50 5.61
N ILE A 44 -19.38 9.41 6.65
CA ILE A 44 -20.13 8.19 7.01
C ILE A 44 -21.47 8.15 6.28
N THR A 45 -22.27 9.21 6.40
CA THR A 45 -23.64 9.24 5.82
C THR A 45 -23.68 9.76 4.38
N LYS A 46 -22.60 10.37 3.88
CA LYS A 46 -22.53 11.07 2.59
C LYS A 46 -23.47 12.29 2.48
N GLU A 47 -24.07 12.73 3.57
CA GLU A 47 -24.91 13.93 3.59
C GLU A 47 -24.06 15.20 3.53
N THR A 48 -24.58 16.22 2.86
CA THR A 48 -23.94 17.54 2.75
C THR A 48 -24.67 18.56 3.61
N TYR A 49 -23.98 19.10 4.60
CA TYR A 49 -24.53 20.02 5.60
C TYR A 49 -24.26 21.51 5.28
N GLY A 50 -23.61 21.81 4.14
CA GLY A 50 -23.38 23.17 3.69
C GLY A 50 -22.35 23.91 4.55
N THR A 51 -22.73 25.02 5.18
CA THR A 51 -21.83 25.78 6.08
C THR A 51 -22.19 25.51 7.54
N GLN A 52 -21.26 24.93 8.29
CA GLN A 52 -21.47 24.57 9.70
C GLN A 52 -20.37 25.15 10.60
N THR A 53 -20.69 25.32 11.88
CA THR A 53 -19.77 25.82 12.90
C THR A 53 -19.57 24.74 13.96
N TYR A 54 -18.33 24.42 14.27
CA TYR A 54 -17.95 23.40 15.25
C TYR A 54 -17.14 24.04 16.37
N TYR A 55 -17.48 23.73 17.62
CA TYR A 55 -16.77 24.25 18.78
C TYR A 55 -15.61 23.35 19.15
N ASN A 56 -14.54 23.92 19.69
CA ASN A 56 -13.33 23.17 20.09
C ASN A 56 -13.64 22.02 21.06
N SER A 57 -14.66 22.16 21.92
CA SER A 57 -15.11 21.10 22.83
C SER A 57 -15.63 19.84 22.12
N GLU A 58 -16.07 19.95 20.87
CA GLU A 58 -16.64 18.86 20.08
C GLU A 58 -15.59 18.18 19.19
N ILE A 59 -14.47 18.86 18.94
CA ILE A 59 -13.46 18.45 17.97
C ILE A 59 -12.41 17.58 18.64
N ARG A 60 -12.35 16.30 18.26
CA ARG A 60 -11.32 15.37 18.73
C ARG A 60 -10.03 15.52 17.94
N ASN A 61 -10.12 15.71 16.63
CA ASN A 61 -8.96 15.79 15.75
C ASN A 61 -9.22 16.64 14.50
N ILE A 62 -8.16 17.19 13.92
CA ILE A 62 -8.21 17.97 12.67
C ILE A 62 -7.07 17.52 11.77
N GLN A 63 -7.38 17.12 10.54
CA GLN A 63 -6.40 16.78 9.51
C GLN A 63 -6.54 17.73 8.31
N ILE A 64 -5.43 18.23 7.76
CA ILE A 64 -5.43 19.10 6.58
C ILE A 64 -5.26 18.21 5.33
N ILE A 65 -6.20 18.31 4.39
CA ILE A 65 -6.26 17.46 3.18
C ILE A 65 -5.63 18.15 1.96
N ALA A 66 -5.71 19.48 1.85
CA ALA A 66 -5.03 20.23 0.78
C ALA A 66 -4.94 21.75 1.08
N SER A 67 -3.78 22.36 0.82
CA SER A 67 -3.61 23.80 0.59
C SER A 67 -2.91 23.96 -0.75
N ASP A 68 -3.68 24.18 -1.82
CA ASP A 68 -3.09 24.46 -3.14
C ASP A 68 -3.85 25.58 -3.85
N LYS A 69 -3.50 26.81 -3.49
CA LYS A 69 -3.62 27.99 -4.37
C LYS A 69 -2.41 28.92 -4.19
N ALA A 70 -1.40 28.69 -5.04
CA ALA A 70 -0.46 29.63 -5.64
C ALA A 70 0.08 30.81 -4.80
N LYS A 71 1.40 30.80 -4.55
CA LYS A 71 2.28 31.98 -4.72
C LYS A 71 3.73 31.56 -4.98
N MET A 72 4.11 31.50 -6.25
CA MET A 72 5.49 31.69 -6.67
C MET A 72 5.85 33.18 -6.53
N GLN A 73 6.81 33.52 -5.68
CA GLN A 73 7.86 34.50 -6.00
C GLN A 73 8.99 34.46 -4.96
N SER A 74 10.20 34.48 -5.51
CA SER A 74 11.54 34.42 -4.92
C SER A 74 11.81 35.27 -3.68
N THR A 75 12.49 34.72 -2.65
CA THR A 75 13.81 35.22 -2.18
C THR A 75 14.47 34.30 -1.12
N SER A 76 15.69 33.88 -1.44
CA SER A 76 16.89 33.61 -0.60
C SER A 76 16.81 33.10 0.86
N LEU A 77 17.49 31.96 1.04
CA LEU A 77 18.46 31.62 2.10
C LEU A 77 18.02 31.75 3.58
N SER A 78 17.75 30.61 4.23
CA SER A 78 18.46 30.27 5.46
C SER A 78 18.46 28.75 5.68
N ALA A 79 19.64 28.24 6.04
CA ALA A 79 19.95 26.85 6.25
C ALA A 79 19.21 26.28 7.47
N LYS A 80 18.72 25.03 7.35
CA LYS A 80 18.63 24.03 8.43
C LYS A 80 18.33 22.62 7.84
N ASN A 81 19.37 21.77 7.90
CA ASN A 81 19.46 20.30 7.96
C ASN A 81 18.60 19.38 7.05
N PRO A 82 19.20 18.34 6.42
CA PRO A 82 18.49 17.41 5.55
C PRO A 82 17.94 16.22 6.36
N ALA A 83 16.68 16.28 6.78
CA ALA A 83 15.92 15.07 7.07
C ALA A 83 15.32 14.59 5.75
N SER A 84 15.93 13.58 5.13
CA SER A 84 15.52 13.05 3.83
C SER A 84 14.16 12.33 3.95
N SER A 85 13.13 12.91 3.35
CA SER A 85 11.78 12.36 3.29
C SER A 85 11.78 11.04 2.55
N THR A 86 11.34 9.97 3.21
CA THR A 86 10.93 8.75 2.51
C THR A 86 9.79 9.15 1.57
N LYS A 87 9.86 8.85 0.27
CA LYS A 87 8.77 9.17 -0.66
C LYS A 87 7.49 8.51 -0.12
N THR A 88 6.44 9.30 0.05
CA THR A 88 5.12 8.83 0.49
C THR A 88 4.16 8.98 -0.70
N ASN A 89 3.30 7.99 -0.93
CA ASN A 89 2.19 8.14 -1.88
C ASN A 89 0.95 8.57 -1.11
N GLN A 90 0.20 9.50 -1.68
CA GLN A 90 -1.17 9.66 -1.26
C GLN A 90 -2.01 8.72 -2.13
N LEU A 91 -2.67 7.73 -1.51
CA LEU A 91 -3.66 6.96 -2.25
C LEU A 91 -4.68 7.95 -2.84
N THR A 92 -4.92 7.86 -4.13
CA THR A 92 -5.99 8.66 -4.76
C THR A 92 -7.31 8.34 -4.06
N LEU A 93 -8.15 9.36 -3.84
CA LEU A 93 -9.43 9.20 -3.13
C LEU A 93 -10.31 8.09 -3.74
N GLU A 94 -10.29 7.96 -5.06
CA GLU A 94 -11.01 6.91 -5.79
C GLU A 94 -10.52 5.50 -5.40
N LYS A 95 -9.21 5.23 -5.57
CA LYS A 95 -8.61 3.94 -5.14
C LYS A 95 -8.85 3.64 -3.66
N LEU A 96 -8.84 4.65 -2.79
CA LEU A 96 -9.12 4.45 -1.37
C LEU A 96 -10.56 4.03 -1.14
N HIS A 97 -11.52 4.73 -1.77
CA HIS A 97 -12.93 4.37 -1.70
C HIS A 97 -13.17 2.95 -2.22
N ASP A 98 -12.61 2.60 -3.39
CA ASP A 98 -12.75 1.27 -3.97
C ASP A 98 -12.17 0.18 -3.05
N THR A 99 -11.01 0.43 -2.44
CA THR A 99 -10.39 -0.52 -1.50
C THR A 99 -11.22 -0.69 -0.23
N LEU A 100 -11.79 0.38 0.31
CA LEU A 100 -12.70 0.32 1.46
C LEU A 100 -14.02 -0.38 1.12
N GLU A 101 -14.53 -0.19 -0.09
CA GLU A 101 -15.70 -0.91 -0.59
C GLU A 101 -15.42 -2.42 -0.70
N GLN A 102 -14.25 -2.81 -1.21
CA GLN A 102 -13.81 -4.21 -1.25
C GLN A 102 -13.69 -4.83 0.14
N ILE A 103 -13.20 -4.08 1.13
CA ILE A 103 -13.14 -4.52 2.54
C ILE A 103 -14.55 -4.76 3.10
N ASN A 104 -15.56 -4.02 2.67
CA ASN A 104 -16.94 -4.25 3.11
C ASN A 104 -17.66 -5.34 2.31
N ASN A 105 -17.28 -5.53 1.05
CA ASN A 105 -17.89 -6.48 0.11
C ASN A 105 -17.06 -7.76 -0.08
N TYR A 106 -16.29 -8.17 0.95
CA TYR A 106 -15.51 -9.40 0.90
C TYR A 106 -16.39 -10.64 0.69
N VAL A 107 -15.84 -11.67 0.06
CA VAL A 107 -16.50 -12.96 -0.14
C VAL A 107 -15.96 -13.97 0.87
N PHE A 108 -16.76 -14.31 1.88
CA PHE A 108 -16.41 -15.36 2.85
C PHE A 108 -16.89 -16.74 2.42
N ILE A 109 -15.97 -17.70 2.48
CA ILE A 109 -16.12 -19.07 1.96
C ILE A 109 -15.70 -20.04 3.06
N CYS A 110 -16.64 -20.86 3.53
CA CYS A 110 -16.39 -21.85 4.59
C CYS A 110 -16.68 -23.30 4.17
N GLN A 111 -17.16 -23.51 2.94
CA GLN A 111 -17.42 -24.83 2.36
C GLN A 111 -17.11 -24.81 0.85
N THR A 112 -16.86 -25.98 0.26
CA THR A 112 -16.60 -26.15 -1.18
C THR A 112 -17.92 -26.19 -1.96
N ASP A 113 -18.65 -25.08 -1.94
CA ASP A 113 -19.93 -24.91 -2.62
C ASP A 113 -19.79 -24.16 -3.95
N VAL A 114 -20.90 -23.72 -4.53
CA VAL A 114 -20.90 -22.91 -5.77
C VAL A 114 -20.09 -21.63 -5.60
N LYS A 115 -20.18 -20.97 -4.43
CA LYS A 115 -19.44 -19.74 -4.15
C LYS A 115 -17.94 -19.99 -4.16
N TYR A 116 -17.49 -21.10 -3.58
CA TYR A 116 -16.09 -21.51 -3.65
C TYR A 116 -15.63 -21.71 -5.10
N HIS A 117 -16.36 -22.49 -5.90
CA HIS A 117 -15.93 -22.80 -7.28
C HIS A 117 -15.95 -21.56 -8.18
N ASP A 118 -16.94 -20.68 -8.04
CA ASP A 118 -17.00 -19.41 -8.77
C ASP A 118 -15.82 -18.50 -8.39
N SER A 119 -15.48 -18.45 -7.10
CA SER A 119 -14.34 -17.68 -6.58
C SER A 119 -13.00 -18.21 -7.11
N ILE A 120 -12.78 -19.52 -7.07
CA ILE A 120 -11.57 -20.16 -7.63
C ILE A 120 -11.47 -19.90 -9.14
N LYS A 121 -12.57 -20.06 -9.88
CA LYS A 121 -12.61 -19.79 -11.32
C LYS A 121 -12.27 -18.34 -11.63
N TYR A 122 -12.70 -17.40 -10.80
CA TYR A 122 -12.32 -15.99 -10.90
C TYR A 122 -10.83 -15.79 -10.61
N LEU A 123 -10.35 -16.29 -9.46
CA LEU A 123 -8.96 -16.16 -9.01
C LEU A 123 -7.97 -16.74 -10.03
N LYS A 124 -8.30 -17.86 -10.67
CA LYS A 124 -7.45 -18.49 -11.69
C LYS A 124 -7.23 -17.62 -12.93
N LYS A 125 -8.11 -16.64 -13.21
CA LYS A 125 -7.94 -15.67 -14.31
C LYS A 125 -6.96 -14.56 -13.95
N GLN A 126 -6.76 -14.29 -12.66
CA GLN A 126 -5.90 -13.22 -12.18
C GLN A 126 -4.43 -13.59 -12.36
N ARG A 127 -3.56 -12.56 -12.41
CA ARG A 127 -2.10 -12.75 -12.40
C ARG A 127 -1.45 -12.27 -11.11
N LEU A 128 -2.09 -11.32 -10.43
CA LEU A 128 -1.56 -10.69 -9.25
C LEU A 128 -2.54 -10.93 -8.10
N LEU A 129 -2.02 -11.48 -7.01
CA LEU A 129 -2.79 -11.88 -5.83
C LEU A 129 -2.11 -11.33 -4.58
N SER A 130 -2.84 -10.70 -3.67
CA SER A 130 -2.35 -10.46 -2.31
C SER A 130 -2.74 -11.61 -1.40
N ILE A 131 -1.86 -12.01 -0.50
CA ILE A 131 -2.07 -13.16 0.39
C ILE A 131 -1.80 -12.76 1.84
N ALA A 132 -2.71 -13.12 2.73
CA ALA A 132 -2.50 -13.13 4.17
C ALA A 132 -3.09 -14.42 4.77
N MET A 133 -2.54 -14.84 5.91
CA MET A 133 -3.07 -15.95 6.70
C MET A 133 -3.22 -15.50 8.16
N GLU A 134 -4.31 -15.91 8.79
CA GLU A 134 -4.62 -15.58 10.18
C GLU A 134 -4.51 -16.82 11.07
N GLY A 135 -4.22 -16.66 12.37
CA GLY A 135 -4.03 -17.79 13.30
C GLY A 135 -2.69 -18.51 13.12
N ILE A 136 -1.65 -17.77 12.68
CA ILE A 136 -0.31 -18.29 12.35
C ILE A 136 0.79 -17.73 13.25
N GLU A 137 0.44 -17.18 14.41
CA GLU A 137 1.34 -16.43 15.31
C GLU A 137 2.52 -17.26 15.82
N HIS A 138 2.38 -18.58 15.86
CA HIS A 138 3.41 -19.54 16.25
C HIS A 138 3.94 -20.39 15.09
N GLY A 139 3.74 -19.96 13.83
CA GLY A 139 4.22 -20.64 12.64
C GLY A 139 3.77 -22.11 12.57
N ARG A 140 4.69 -23.02 12.28
CA ARG A 140 4.46 -24.48 12.29
C ARG A 140 3.94 -25.03 13.63
N HIS A 141 4.05 -24.29 14.72
CA HIS A 141 3.53 -24.69 16.04
C HIS A 141 2.16 -24.11 16.38
N SER A 142 1.56 -23.23 15.56
CA SER A 142 0.18 -22.77 15.82
C SER A 142 -0.78 -23.96 15.88
N SER A 143 -1.71 -23.97 16.81
CA SER A 143 -2.67 -25.08 16.93
C SER A 143 -3.60 -25.17 15.71
N SER A 144 -4.01 -24.03 15.15
CA SER A 144 -4.98 -23.99 14.06
C SER A 144 -4.83 -22.71 13.20
N PRO A 145 -4.09 -22.77 12.07
CA PRO A 145 -4.19 -21.73 11.05
C PRO A 145 -5.64 -21.56 10.62
N SER A 146 -6.14 -20.32 10.73
CA SER A 146 -7.57 -20.07 10.75
C SER A 146 -8.14 -19.71 9.37
N LEU A 147 -7.53 -18.71 8.74
CA LEU A 147 -8.02 -18.11 7.50
C LEU A 147 -6.91 -18.03 6.48
N LEU A 148 -7.29 -18.14 5.20
CA LEU A 148 -6.48 -17.70 4.07
C LEU A 148 -7.25 -16.61 3.34
N SER A 149 -6.72 -15.38 3.36
CA SER A 149 -7.27 -14.25 2.63
C SER A 149 -6.51 -14.09 1.31
N ILE A 150 -7.24 -13.94 0.21
CA ILE A 150 -6.70 -13.65 -1.11
C ILE A 150 -7.38 -12.38 -1.65
N GLY A 151 -6.59 -11.32 -1.83
CA GLY A 151 -7.04 -10.10 -2.49
C GLY A 151 -6.65 -10.07 -3.96
N THR A 152 -7.47 -9.40 -4.75
CA THR A 152 -7.24 -9.09 -6.16
C THR A 152 -7.43 -7.59 -6.37
N GLN A 153 -7.30 -7.11 -7.61
CA GLN A 153 -7.57 -5.70 -7.90
C GLN A 153 -9.01 -5.29 -7.58
N ASP A 154 -9.98 -6.22 -7.69
CA ASP A 154 -11.40 -5.91 -7.68
C ASP A 154 -12.17 -6.53 -6.51
N SER A 155 -11.61 -7.54 -5.85
CA SER A 155 -12.35 -8.36 -4.87
C SER A 155 -11.43 -9.05 -3.88
N ILE A 156 -11.93 -9.26 -2.67
CA ILE A 156 -11.26 -9.96 -1.56
C ILE A 156 -12.03 -11.24 -1.22
N TYR A 157 -11.31 -12.34 -1.12
CA TYR A 157 -11.84 -13.66 -0.79
C TYR A 157 -11.22 -14.15 0.51
N ILE A 158 -12.05 -14.60 1.44
CA ILE A 158 -11.59 -15.12 2.74
C ILE A 158 -12.05 -16.57 2.84
N PHE A 159 -11.09 -17.49 2.86
CA PHE A 159 -11.32 -18.92 2.96
C PHE A 159 -11.12 -19.37 4.41
N ASP A 160 -12.14 -20.02 4.98
CA ASP A 160 -12.07 -20.65 6.29
C ASP A 160 -11.35 -22.01 6.21
N ILE A 161 -10.03 -21.96 6.35
CA ILE A 161 -9.15 -23.12 6.18
C ILE A 161 -9.17 -24.06 7.38
N ILE A 162 -9.75 -23.68 8.52
CA ILE A 162 -10.00 -24.62 9.63
C ILE A 162 -10.93 -25.74 9.16
N TRP A 163 -12.03 -25.37 8.50
CA TRP A 163 -13.07 -26.32 8.09
C TRP A 163 -12.77 -26.93 6.73
N MET A 164 -12.34 -26.13 5.75
CA MET A 164 -12.17 -26.59 4.36
C MET A 164 -10.81 -27.22 4.09
N LYS A 165 -9.80 -26.92 4.92
CA LYS A 165 -8.38 -27.14 4.62
C LYS A 165 -7.94 -26.38 3.35
N ILE A 166 -6.65 -26.45 3.03
CA ILE A 166 -6.14 -25.96 1.74
C ILE A 166 -6.39 -27.03 0.68
N THR A 167 -7.31 -26.70 -0.24
CA THR A 167 -7.67 -27.52 -1.40
C THR A 167 -6.59 -27.51 -2.48
N GLU A 168 -6.62 -28.47 -3.41
CA GLU A 168 -5.66 -28.53 -4.53
C GLU A 168 -5.74 -27.29 -5.44
N GLU A 169 -6.94 -26.78 -5.67
CA GLU A 169 -7.12 -25.57 -6.49
C GLU A 169 -6.53 -24.33 -5.81
N MET A 170 -6.59 -24.26 -4.48
CA MET A 170 -5.90 -23.21 -3.72
C MET A 170 -4.38 -23.40 -3.77
N ARG A 171 -3.87 -24.65 -3.73
CA ARG A 171 -2.43 -24.91 -3.90
C ARG A 171 -1.92 -24.40 -5.23
N GLU A 172 -2.68 -24.61 -6.31
CA GLU A 172 -2.31 -24.10 -7.63
C GLU A 172 -2.10 -22.57 -7.60
N LEU A 173 -3.03 -21.83 -6.98
CA LEU A 173 -2.92 -20.37 -6.80
C LEU A 173 -1.72 -19.97 -5.92
N LEU A 174 -1.40 -20.78 -4.90
CA LEU A 174 -0.33 -20.55 -3.93
C LEU A 174 1.06 -21.01 -4.39
N CYS A 175 1.17 -21.89 -5.39
CA CYS A 175 2.44 -22.47 -5.85
C CYS A 175 2.83 -21.99 -7.25
N HIS A 176 1.90 -21.99 -8.21
CA HIS A 176 2.24 -21.88 -9.63
C HIS A 176 2.78 -20.50 -10.04
N ASP A 177 3.96 -20.43 -10.67
CA ASP A 177 4.70 -19.18 -11.01
C ASP A 177 3.98 -18.19 -11.92
N ARG A 178 2.93 -18.64 -12.61
CA ARG A 178 2.00 -17.75 -13.31
C ARG A 178 1.45 -16.64 -12.41
N TYR A 179 1.22 -16.94 -11.14
CA TYR A 179 0.66 -15.99 -10.18
C TYR A 179 1.81 -15.26 -9.46
N ARG A 180 1.79 -13.94 -9.49
CA ARG A 180 2.63 -13.11 -8.62
C ARG A 180 1.86 -12.88 -7.34
N ARG A 181 2.48 -13.20 -6.21
CA ARG A 181 1.85 -13.12 -4.90
C ARG A 181 2.48 -11.99 -4.11
N VAL A 182 1.66 -11.17 -3.47
CA VAL A 182 2.14 -10.09 -2.61
C VAL A 182 1.84 -10.45 -1.17
N VAL A 183 2.87 -10.39 -0.34
CA VAL A 183 2.79 -10.70 1.09
C VAL A 183 3.47 -9.60 1.89
N HIS A 184 3.11 -9.46 3.16
CA HIS A 184 3.90 -8.69 4.12
C HIS A 184 4.54 -9.66 5.09
N ASN A 185 5.88 -9.63 5.20
CA ASN A 185 6.65 -10.48 6.10
C ASN A 185 6.27 -11.97 5.98
N GLY A 186 6.42 -12.53 4.78
CA GLY A 186 5.93 -13.86 4.42
C GLY A 186 6.60 -15.05 5.12
N ARG A 187 7.48 -14.83 6.11
CA ARG A 187 8.22 -15.86 6.84
C ARG A 187 7.28 -16.88 7.48
N LEU A 188 6.31 -16.42 8.28
CA LEU A 188 5.35 -17.29 8.97
C LEU A 188 4.36 -17.94 7.99
N VAL A 189 3.90 -17.20 6.99
CA VAL A 189 3.03 -17.72 5.92
C VAL A 189 3.71 -18.90 5.22
N LYS A 190 4.96 -18.72 4.78
CA LYS A 190 5.74 -19.78 4.13
C LYS A 190 5.97 -20.98 5.05
N ASP A 191 6.36 -20.74 6.31
CA ASP A 191 6.58 -21.80 7.31
C ASP A 191 5.32 -22.65 7.53
N VAL A 192 4.17 -22.01 7.72
CA VAL A 192 2.89 -22.70 7.92
C VAL A 192 2.45 -23.46 6.67
N LEU A 193 2.51 -22.83 5.51
CA LEU A 193 2.16 -23.47 4.24
C LEU A 193 3.00 -24.72 4.01
N GLN A 194 4.32 -24.62 4.20
CA GLN A 194 5.23 -25.73 3.97
C GLN A 194 5.04 -26.86 4.99
N HIS A 195 5.03 -26.56 6.29
CA HIS A 195 5.11 -27.59 7.33
C HIS A 195 3.76 -28.16 7.75
N LYS A 196 2.66 -27.38 7.66
CA LYS A 196 1.32 -27.88 8.02
C LYS A 196 0.51 -28.33 6.84
N PHE A 197 0.67 -27.64 5.72
CA PHE A 197 -0.11 -27.91 4.53
C PHE A 197 0.72 -28.62 3.46
N GLY A 198 2.05 -28.69 3.53
CA GLY A 198 2.86 -29.27 2.44
C GLY A 198 2.77 -28.45 1.15
N VAL A 199 2.55 -27.15 1.27
CA VAL A 199 2.42 -26.19 0.15
C VAL A 199 3.69 -25.37 0.10
N THR A 200 4.41 -25.43 -1.02
CA THR A 200 5.57 -24.56 -1.26
C THR A 200 5.09 -23.27 -1.90
N LEU A 201 5.05 -22.19 -1.11
CA LEU A 201 4.73 -20.86 -1.62
C LEU A 201 5.72 -20.49 -2.74
N GLY A 202 5.20 -20.22 -3.94
CA GLY A 202 6.01 -19.83 -5.11
C GLY A 202 6.48 -18.38 -5.04
N ASN A 203 6.81 -17.80 -6.20
CA ASN A 203 7.39 -16.47 -6.26
C ASN A 203 6.49 -15.37 -5.68
N CYS A 204 7.04 -14.61 -4.73
CA CYS A 204 6.35 -13.55 -4.01
C CYS A 204 7.10 -12.22 -4.10
N PHE A 205 6.35 -11.12 -4.10
CA PHE A 205 6.81 -9.79 -3.74
C PHE A 205 6.52 -9.58 -2.25
N ASP A 206 7.56 -9.42 -1.44
CA ASP A 206 7.40 -9.17 -0.01
C ASP A 206 7.59 -7.68 0.30
N ILE A 207 6.54 -7.07 0.87
CA ILE A 207 6.52 -5.66 1.26
C ILE A 207 7.64 -5.33 2.27
N MET A 208 7.91 -6.22 3.23
CA MET A 208 8.96 -6.01 4.24
C MET A 208 10.34 -6.05 3.58
N VAL A 209 10.56 -6.96 2.64
CA VAL A 209 11.82 -7.04 1.88
C VAL A 209 12.01 -5.78 1.03
N ALA A 210 10.96 -5.31 0.35
CA ALA A 210 11.01 -4.05 -0.40
C ALA A 210 11.35 -2.86 0.50
N HIS A 211 10.71 -2.75 1.66
CA HIS A 211 10.99 -1.72 2.65
C HIS A 211 12.46 -1.70 3.09
N ILE A 212 13.00 -2.88 3.46
CA ILE A 212 14.40 -3.06 3.88
C ILE A 212 15.35 -2.66 2.75
N ALA A 213 15.07 -3.13 1.53
CA ALA A 213 15.90 -2.86 0.36
C ALA A 213 16.05 -1.36 0.06
N ILE A 214 14.96 -0.59 0.22
CA ILE A 214 14.92 0.86 0.01
C ILE A 214 15.64 1.62 1.13
N HIS A 215 15.49 1.17 2.39
CA HIS A 215 16.16 1.84 3.51
C HIS A 215 17.67 1.59 3.51
N LYS A 216 18.09 0.38 3.13
CA LYS A 216 19.50 0.06 2.91
C LYS A 216 20.12 0.90 1.79
N SER A 217 19.41 1.10 0.68
CA SER A 217 19.93 1.92 -0.42
C SER A 217 20.02 3.42 -0.08
N THR A 218 19.20 3.90 0.85
CA THR A 218 19.24 5.29 1.34
C THR A 218 20.16 5.50 2.55
N GLY A 219 20.85 4.45 3.03
CA GLY A 219 21.80 4.54 4.14
C GLY A 219 21.15 4.82 5.51
N LYS A 220 19.85 4.55 5.66
CA LYS A 220 19.12 4.76 6.91
C LYS A 220 19.21 3.52 7.82
N THR A 221 19.31 3.75 9.13
CA THR A 221 19.16 2.69 10.14
C THR A 221 17.75 2.14 10.09
N LEU A 222 17.63 0.82 9.97
CA LEU A 222 16.35 0.12 9.94
C LEU A 222 15.92 -0.27 11.36
N GLU A 223 14.65 -0.05 11.67
CA GLU A 223 13.98 -0.78 12.75
C GLU A 223 13.77 -2.23 12.27
N GLU A 224 14.12 -3.20 13.12
CA GLU A 224 14.17 -4.62 12.73
C GLU A 224 12.80 -5.21 12.38
N ASP A 225 11.71 -4.63 12.91
CA ASP A 225 10.33 -5.09 12.68
C ASP A 225 9.42 -3.93 12.25
N TYR A 226 9.17 -3.84 10.94
CA TYR A 226 8.27 -2.84 10.36
C TYR A 226 6.91 -3.46 10.00
N SER A 227 5.89 -3.15 10.81
CA SER A 227 4.56 -3.76 10.71
C SER A 227 3.78 -3.32 9.46
N LEU A 228 2.74 -4.07 9.08
CA LEU A 228 1.86 -3.69 7.98
C LEU A 228 1.14 -2.35 8.27
N GLN A 229 0.76 -2.13 9.54
CA GLN A 229 0.22 -0.84 10.01
C GLN A 229 1.21 0.31 9.75
N ALA A 230 2.48 0.13 10.10
CA ALA A 230 3.51 1.14 9.85
C ALA A 230 3.72 1.40 8.35
N CYS A 231 3.67 0.35 7.52
CA CYS A 231 3.71 0.46 6.07
C CYS A 231 2.55 1.30 5.51
N VAL A 232 1.31 0.97 5.83
CA VAL A 232 0.17 1.70 5.26
C VAL A 232 0.10 3.14 5.78
N GLN A 233 0.52 3.38 7.02
CA GLN A 233 0.62 4.73 7.56
C GLN A 233 1.67 5.55 6.81
N SER A 234 2.88 4.99 6.65
CA SER A 234 4.01 5.77 6.12
C SER A 234 3.99 5.90 4.61
N TYR A 235 3.50 4.89 3.89
CA TYR A 235 3.53 4.89 2.42
C TYR A 235 2.23 5.29 1.77
N LEU A 236 1.09 5.08 2.44
CA LEU A 236 -0.25 5.36 1.89
C LEU A 236 -0.99 6.45 2.67
N ASN A 237 -0.39 7.01 3.74
CA ASN A 237 -0.98 8.01 4.63
C ASN A 237 -2.29 7.56 5.29
N LEU A 238 -2.41 6.27 5.63
CA LEU A 238 -3.55 5.77 6.41
C LEU A 238 -3.41 6.07 7.92
N PRO A 239 -4.52 6.09 8.68
CA PRO A 239 -4.49 6.32 10.13
C PRO A 239 -3.59 5.32 10.88
N GLU A 240 -2.96 5.77 11.97
CA GLU A 240 -2.08 4.96 12.84
C GLU A 240 -2.78 3.75 13.48
N LYS A 241 -4.11 3.82 13.62
CA LYS A 241 -4.97 2.74 14.15
C LYS A 241 -5.94 2.26 13.09
N PHE A 242 -5.41 1.84 11.95
CA PHE A 242 -6.20 1.30 10.86
C PHE A 242 -6.55 -0.18 11.10
N PHE A 243 -5.61 -0.94 11.64
CA PHE A 243 -5.78 -2.34 12.03
C PHE A 243 -6.18 -2.48 13.51
N ASP A 244 -7.04 -3.45 13.80
CA ASP A 244 -7.40 -3.83 15.17
C ASP A 244 -6.67 -5.11 15.58
N LEU A 245 -5.70 -4.95 16.48
CA LEU A 245 -4.85 -6.03 16.98
C LEU A 245 -5.56 -6.95 17.99
N ASN A 246 -6.75 -6.58 18.48
CA ASN A 246 -7.47 -7.35 19.50
C ASN A 246 -8.42 -8.40 18.90
N VAL A 247 -8.48 -8.48 17.58
CA VAL A 247 -9.34 -9.42 16.86
C VAL A 247 -8.81 -10.84 17.01
N THR A 248 -9.69 -11.74 17.44
CA THR A 248 -9.39 -13.18 17.50
C THR A 248 -9.95 -13.88 16.27
N PHE A 249 -9.08 -14.56 15.52
CA PHE A 249 -9.46 -15.30 14.31
C PHE A 249 -9.81 -16.76 14.58
N SER A 250 -9.58 -17.26 15.80
CA SER A 250 -9.78 -18.68 16.16
C SER A 250 -11.24 -19.05 16.45
N ASP A 251 -12.05 -18.09 16.88
CA ASP A 251 -13.41 -18.34 17.34
C ASP A 251 -14.36 -18.67 16.18
N ARG A 252 -15.36 -19.51 16.46
CA ARG A 252 -16.43 -19.88 15.52
C ARG A 252 -17.81 -19.81 16.18
N PRO A 253 -18.84 -19.26 15.50
CA PRO A 253 -18.80 -18.67 14.16
C PRO A 253 -17.95 -17.39 14.11
N LEU A 254 -17.19 -17.22 13.03
CA LEU A 254 -16.29 -16.07 12.89
C LEU A 254 -17.12 -14.79 12.78
N SER A 255 -16.80 -13.79 13.61
CA SER A 255 -17.51 -12.51 13.65
C SER A 255 -17.29 -11.69 12.35
N ASP A 256 -18.24 -10.81 12.03
CA ASP A 256 -18.09 -9.91 10.87
C ASP A 256 -16.89 -8.97 11.04
N MET A 257 -16.63 -8.51 12.28
CA MET A 257 -15.44 -7.71 12.60
C MET A 257 -14.15 -8.45 12.24
N ALA A 258 -14.04 -9.72 12.62
CA ALA A 258 -12.86 -10.52 12.31
C ALA A 258 -12.67 -10.74 10.81
N ARG A 259 -13.76 -10.89 10.05
CA ARG A 259 -13.67 -11.02 8.59
C ARG A 259 -13.22 -9.71 7.92
N LYS A 260 -13.74 -8.56 8.37
CA LYS A 260 -13.31 -7.25 7.88
C LYS A 260 -11.84 -7.00 8.19
N GLU A 261 -11.38 -7.40 9.38
CA GLU A 261 -9.98 -7.26 9.75
C GLU A 261 -9.07 -8.13 8.88
N ALA A 262 -9.45 -9.40 8.66
CA ALA A 262 -8.73 -10.28 7.74
C ALA A 262 -8.75 -9.75 6.28
N ALA A 263 -9.79 -9.02 5.87
CA ALA A 263 -9.84 -8.35 4.57
C ALA A 263 -8.83 -7.19 4.49
N LYS A 264 -8.72 -6.37 5.54
CA LYS A 264 -7.75 -5.27 5.59
C LYS A 264 -6.31 -5.76 5.39
N HIS A 265 -5.95 -6.92 5.94
CA HIS A 265 -4.58 -7.46 5.83
C HIS A 265 -4.15 -7.78 4.38
N VAL A 266 -5.09 -7.90 3.43
CA VAL A 266 -4.77 -8.11 2.01
C VAL A 266 -5.11 -6.93 1.10
N ALA A 267 -6.01 -6.05 1.55
CA ALA A 267 -6.55 -4.96 0.73
C ALA A 267 -5.49 -3.99 0.22
N PHE A 268 -4.52 -3.63 1.08
CA PHE A 268 -3.51 -2.63 0.76
C PHE A 268 -2.18 -3.21 0.26
N LEU A 269 -2.05 -4.53 0.19
CA LEU A 269 -0.81 -5.16 -0.28
C LEU A 269 -0.54 -4.86 -1.76
N LEU A 270 -1.56 -4.93 -2.63
CA LEU A 270 -1.37 -4.60 -4.06
C LEU A 270 -1.08 -3.10 -4.27
N PRO A 271 -1.81 -2.16 -3.65
CA PRO A 271 -1.43 -0.75 -3.71
C PRO A 271 -0.02 -0.45 -3.18
N LEU A 272 0.41 -1.10 -2.09
CA LEU A 272 1.77 -0.96 -1.59
C LEU A 272 2.80 -1.47 -2.60
N GLN A 273 2.58 -2.66 -3.17
CA GLN A 273 3.47 -3.20 -4.20
C GLN A 273 3.59 -2.25 -5.40
N ASP A 274 2.46 -1.77 -5.92
CA ASP A 274 2.40 -0.83 -7.04
C ASP A 274 3.26 0.41 -6.75
N PHE A 275 3.08 0.99 -5.56
CA PHE A 275 3.89 2.12 -5.10
C PHE A 275 5.38 1.79 -5.03
N PHE A 276 5.75 0.68 -4.37
CA PHE A 276 7.15 0.30 -4.21
C PHE A 276 7.83 0.08 -5.57
N ILE A 277 7.16 -0.59 -6.49
CA ILE A 277 7.71 -0.88 -7.82
C ILE A 277 7.79 0.41 -8.64
N HIS A 278 6.69 1.13 -8.80
CA HIS A 278 6.58 2.19 -9.80
C HIS A 278 7.14 3.52 -9.32
N GLU A 279 6.88 3.92 -8.08
CA GLU A 279 7.28 5.25 -7.57
C GLU A 279 8.66 5.26 -6.93
N ILE A 280 9.16 4.08 -6.51
CA ILE A 280 10.47 3.96 -5.85
C ILE A 280 11.47 3.20 -6.72
N MET A 281 11.23 1.91 -6.98
CA MET A 281 12.24 1.06 -7.64
C MET A 281 12.48 1.44 -9.10
N LEU A 282 11.41 1.78 -9.83
CA LEU A 282 11.45 2.14 -11.26
C LEU A 282 11.54 3.65 -11.52
N GLU A 283 11.62 4.49 -10.50
CA GLU A 283 11.71 5.93 -10.73
C GLU A 283 12.92 6.36 -11.60
N PRO A 284 14.13 5.81 -11.39
CA PRO A 284 15.27 6.15 -12.25
C PRO A 284 15.05 5.70 -13.71
N PHE A 285 14.32 4.60 -13.89
CA PHE A 285 13.93 4.11 -15.20
C PHE A 285 12.93 5.07 -15.86
N TYR A 286 11.90 5.51 -15.15
CA TYR A 286 10.93 6.48 -15.67
C TYR A 286 11.53 7.84 -15.97
N SER A 287 12.47 8.31 -15.15
CA SER A 287 13.27 9.52 -15.43
C SER A 287 14.04 9.36 -16.74
N SER A 288 14.62 8.18 -16.97
CA SER A 288 15.35 7.88 -18.21
C SER A 288 14.42 7.83 -19.43
N CYS A 289 13.24 7.21 -19.30
CA CYS A 289 12.21 7.24 -20.34
C CYS A 289 11.78 8.67 -20.66
N SER A 290 11.53 9.50 -19.65
CA SER A 290 11.15 10.90 -19.83
C SER A 290 12.22 11.69 -20.58
N LYS A 291 13.50 11.55 -20.20
CA LYS A 291 14.63 12.16 -20.93
C LYS A 291 14.74 11.69 -22.37
N TYR A 292 14.58 10.38 -22.60
CA TYR A 292 14.59 9.80 -23.94
C TYR A 292 13.47 10.38 -24.81
N LEU A 293 12.23 10.44 -24.31
CA LEU A 293 11.09 11.00 -25.02
C LEU A 293 11.24 12.50 -25.25
N GLN A 294 11.68 13.23 -24.23
CA GLN A 294 11.97 14.66 -24.33
C GLN A 294 13.04 14.90 -25.39
N SER A 295 13.96 13.95 -25.61
CA SER A 295 15.17 14.17 -26.39
C SER A 295 14.95 14.82 -27.75
N LEU A 296 13.89 14.42 -28.44
CA LEU A 296 13.47 14.98 -29.73
C LEU A 296 12.41 16.08 -29.58
N SER A 297 11.53 16.01 -28.58
CA SER A 297 10.42 16.94 -28.41
C SER A 297 10.82 18.32 -27.84
N ARG A 298 12.04 18.47 -27.31
CA ARG A 298 12.56 19.79 -26.85
C ARG A 298 12.74 20.80 -27.98
N ASN A 299 12.88 20.34 -29.22
CA ASN A 299 13.17 21.21 -30.35
C ASN A 299 11.88 21.97 -30.78
N PRO A 300 11.82 23.30 -30.61
CA PRO A 300 10.64 24.08 -31.00
C PRO A 300 10.52 24.23 -32.52
N ASP A 301 11.66 24.19 -33.23
CA ASP A 301 11.74 24.32 -34.67
C ASP A 301 11.80 22.96 -35.35
N PHE A 302 10.84 22.72 -36.26
CA PHE A 302 10.75 21.51 -37.08
C PHE A 302 12.05 21.18 -37.82
N ILE A 303 12.78 22.20 -38.30
CA ILE A 303 14.03 22.00 -39.04
C ILE A 303 15.12 21.37 -38.16
N ASN A 304 15.21 21.77 -36.88
CA ASN A 304 16.20 21.23 -35.95
C ASN A 304 15.89 19.76 -35.61
N SER A 305 14.62 19.43 -35.38
CA SER A 305 14.19 18.04 -35.18
C SER A 305 14.49 17.16 -36.38
N LEU A 306 14.30 17.68 -37.59
CA LEU A 306 14.54 16.93 -38.83
C LEU A 306 16.04 16.74 -39.12
N ALA A 307 16.87 17.73 -38.74
CA ALA A 307 18.32 17.61 -38.78
C ALA A 307 18.85 16.58 -37.77
N ASP A 308 18.32 16.56 -36.55
CA ASP A 308 18.66 15.56 -35.53
C ASP A 308 18.29 14.14 -36.00
N LEU A 309 17.08 13.95 -36.54
CA LEU A 309 16.63 12.66 -37.09
C LEU A 309 17.52 12.18 -38.24
N ARG A 310 17.93 13.08 -39.15
CA ARG A 310 18.71 12.72 -40.34
C ARG A 310 20.19 12.48 -40.05
N ASN A 311 20.73 13.11 -39.02
CA ASN A 311 22.16 13.01 -38.70
C ASN A 311 22.45 11.97 -37.61
N LYS A 312 21.46 11.58 -36.82
CA LYS A 312 21.63 10.63 -35.70
C LYS A 312 20.87 9.31 -35.87
N ASP A 313 20.06 9.16 -36.93
CA ASP A 313 19.29 7.98 -37.39
C ASP A 313 18.46 7.24 -36.31
N CYS A 314 19.08 6.73 -35.23
CA CYS A 314 18.49 5.97 -34.12
C CYS A 314 19.13 6.27 -32.75
N GLU A 315 20.21 7.06 -32.67
CA GLU A 315 20.79 7.45 -31.38
C GLU A 315 19.90 8.50 -30.73
N ALA A 316 19.41 8.20 -29.52
CA ALA A 316 18.79 9.21 -28.69
C ALA A 316 19.74 10.39 -28.56
N ILE A 317 19.21 11.61 -28.72
CA ILE A 317 20.01 12.85 -28.69
C ILE A 317 20.77 12.98 -27.35
N GLU A 318 20.29 12.34 -26.29
CA GLU A 318 21.04 12.02 -25.07
C GLU A 318 21.21 10.51 -24.95
N ALA A 319 22.45 10.03 -24.80
CA ALA A 319 22.73 8.62 -24.52
C ALA A 319 22.05 8.20 -23.20
N VAL A 320 21.11 7.25 -23.27
CA VAL A 320 20.51 6.64 -22.09
C VAL A 320 21.53 5.66 -21.51
N GLY A 321 22.11 6.01 -20.35
CA GLY A 321 23.01 5.13 -19.63
C GLY A 321 22.29 3.91 -19.03
N PRO A 322 23.04 2.85 -18.66
CA PRO A 322 22.46 1.70 -17.98
C PRO A 322 21.80 2.13 -16.65
N VAL A 323 20.54 1.75 -16.46
CA VAL A 323 19.78 2.07 -15.25
C VAL A 323 20.19 1.10 -14.15
N LYS A 324 20.75 1.63 -13.06
CA LYS A 324 20.79 0.91 -11.80
C LYS A 324 19.43 1.06 -11.14
N LEU A 325 18.70 -0.05 -10.98
CA LEU A 325 17.53 -0.08 -10.11
C LEU A 325 17.99 0.47 -8.76
N GLY A 326 17.21 1.35 -8.13
CA GLY A 326 17.58 2.08 -6.89
C GLY A 326 17.80 1.21 -5.64
N VAL A 327 18.08 -0.08 -5.85
CA VAL A 327 18.34 -1.13 -4.87
C VAL A 327 19.65 -1.80 -5.28
N ASN A 328 20.69 -1.71 -4.45
CA ASN A 328 21.90 -2.50 -4.63
C ASN A 328 21.58 -3.98 -4.30
N VAL A 329 21.30 -4.77 -5.34
CA VAL A 329 21.02 -6.21 -5.21
C VAL A 329 22.25 -6.98 -4.70
N GLU A 330 23.45 -6.47 -4.91
CA GLU A 330 24.73 -7.08 -4.45
C GLU A 330 24.89 -7.12 -2.92
N LEU A 331 24.06 -6.41 -2.14
CA LEU A 331 24.05 -6.50 -0.67
C LEU A 331 23.10 -7.59 -0.12
N LEU A 332 22.47 -8.37 -1.01
CA LEU A 332 21.61 -9.51 -0.69
C LEU A 332 22.32 -10.85 -0.94
N ASP A 333 23.65 -10.88 -0.93
CA ASP A 333 24.45 -12.08 -1.09
C ASP A 333 24.09 -13.07 0.05
N VAL A 334 23.12 -13.93 -0.22
CA VAL A 334 22.85 -15.15 0.53
C VAL A 334 24.00 -16.05 0.16
N GLY A 335 24.99 -16.12 1.04
CA GLY A 335 26.20 -16.90 0.81
C GLY A 335 25.85 -18.26 0.21
N ASP A 336 26.47 -18.56 -0.92
CA ASP A 336 26.43 -19.88 -1.53
C ASP A 336 26.69 -20.93 -0.44
N GLU A 337 25.66 -21.68 -0.06
CA GLU A 337 25.84 -22.92 0.68
C GLU A 337 26.60 -23.87 -0.24
N LYS A 338 27.92 -23.87 -0.07
CA LYS A 338 28.79 -24.91 -0.59
C LYS A 338 28.25 -26.24 -0.08
N ASN A 339 27.77 -27.06 -1.00
CA ASN A 339 27.61 -28.50 -0.81
C ASN A 339 28.95 -29.07 -0.34
N GLU A 340 29.14 -29.22 0.97
CA GLU A 340 30.10 -30.17 1.51
C GLU A 340 29.50 -31.57 1.35
N GLN A 341 29.87 -32.21 0.24
CA GLN A 341 29.94 -33.67 0.18
C GLN A 341 30.91 -34.15 1.26
N THR A 342 30.37 -34.70 2.34
CA THR A 342 31.13 -35.57 3.23
C THR A 342 31.05 -36.99 2.68
N ASP A 343 32.11 -37.40 1.98
CA ASP A 343 32.53 -38.80 1.96
C ASP A 343 33.00 -39.18 3.37
N GLY A 344 32.44 -40.28 3.89
CA GLY A 344 32.77 -40.86 5.19
C GLY A 344 31.94 -42.11 5.46
#